data_AF-A0A942BUS2-F1
#
_entry.id   AF-A0A942BUS2-F1
#
_cell.length_a   1.000
_cell.length_b   1.000
_cell.length_c   1.000
_cell.angle_alpha   90.00
_cell.angle_beta   90.00
_cell.angle_gamma   90.00
#
_symmetry.space_group_name_H-M   'P 1'
#
loop_
_entity.id
_entity.type
_entity.pdbx_description
1 polymer ?
#
loop_
_entity_poly.entity_id
_entity_poly.type
_entity_poly.pdbx_seq_one_letter_code
_entity_poly.pdbx_strand_id
1 'polypeptide(L)'
;MWTTTTSDRRRESGMTLIAVMAIMAIFAVALLAVAPMVATEVQRERELEAIARGEEVAEAIRQYVEFYRGAKLPQSMDDLLEGLPEGTKTRQILRPSAAIDPLSKDGKWRLIPADGKSLAPFAKSVQAYNGGLLPSSPSQVFDRWAVVIVNSLNTETEEDKTAPISEDIEIQTENTPFIGVASQDRGKSIVAYYGLENHSKWIFTPLFRGTGVSVQPGRQMGNAANSAWNAVK
;
A
#
# COMPACT_ATOMS: atom_id res chain seq x y z
N MET A 1 -76.69 49.54 8.43
CA MET A 1 -75.25 49.65 8.14
C MET A 1 -74.51 48.62 8.98
N TRP A 2 -74.15 47.49 8.37
CA TRP A 2 -73.03 46.65 8.79
C TRP A 2 -72.68 45.77 7.59
N THR A 3 -71.48 45.92 7.05
CA THR A 3 -70.92 45.04 6.04
C THR A 3 -69.93 44.12 6.74
N THR A 4 -70.22 42.82 6.77
CA THR A 4 -69.31 41.79 7.27
C THR A 4 -68.23 41.50 6.23
N THR A 5 -67.01 41.96 6.47
CA THR A 5 -65.84 41.46 5.76
C THR A 5 -65.25 40.28 6.55
N THR A 6 -65.58 39.06 6.16
CA THR A 6 -64.84 37.88 6.61
C THR A 6 -63.49 37.88 5.90
N SER A 7 -62.41 37.96 6.66
CA SER A 7 -61.04 37.83 6.14
C SER A 7 -60.64 36.35 6.13
N ASP A 8 -60.38 35.81 4.93
CA ASP A 8 -59.88 34.46 4.74
C ASP A 8 -58.36 34.43 4.97
N ARG A 9 -57.94 34.02 6.18
CA ARG A 9 -56.53 33.82 6.57
C ARG A 9 -56.23 32.35 6.87
N ARG A 10 -56.78 31.41 6.09
CA ARG A 10 -56.60 29.95 6.31
C ARG A 10 -55.94 29.20 5.16
N ARG A 11 -55.07 29.85 4.37
CA ARG A 11 -54.35 29.17 3.26
C ARG A 11 -52.82 29.31 3.28
N GLU A 12 -52.22 30.06 4.21
CA GLU A 12 -50.76 30.31 4.21
C GLU A 12 -49.95 29.37 5.12
N SER A 13 -50.56 28.67 6.09
CA SER A 13 -49.80 27.83 7.03
C SER A 13 -49.39 26.45 6.50
N GLY A 14 -50.03 25.95 5.42
CA GLY A 14 -49.70 24.65 4.84
C GLY A 14 -48.49 24.69 3.89
N MET A 15 -48.31 25.81 3.19
CA MET A 15 -47.23 25.96 2.21
C MET A 15 -45.85 26.12 2.86
N THR A 16 -45.78 26.74 4.04
CA THR A 16 -44.51 26.91 4.76
C THR A 16 -43.93 25.58 5.24
N LEU A 17 -44.79 24.66 5.69
CA LEU A 17 -44.35 23.31 6.09
C LEU A 17 -43.79 22.53 4.90
N ILE A 18 -44.48 22.55 3.75
CA ILE A 18 -44.02 21.90 2.52
C ILE A 18 -42.70 22.50 2.05
N ALA A 19 -42.56 23.83 2.12
CA ALA A 19 -41.31 24.51 1.76
C ALA A 19 -40.14 24.09 2.67
N VAL A 20 -40.36 24.00 3.98
CA VAL A 20 -39.32 23.54 4.94
C VAL A 20 -38.97 22.08 4.69
N MET A 21 -39.95 21.20 4.45
CA MET A 21 -39.69 19.80 4.11
C MET A 21 -38.92 19.65 2.80
N ALA A 22 -39.26 20.45 1.78
CA ALA A 22 -38.53 20.48 0.51
C ALA A 22 -37.07 20.94 0.71
N ILE A 23 -36.86 22.00 1.50
CA ILE A 23 -35.52 22.50 1.84
C ILE A 23 -34.73 21.42 2.60
N MET A 24 -35.34 20.77 3.61
CA MET A 24 -34.70 19.69 4.36
C MET A 24 -34.36 18.49 3.46
N ALA A 25 -35.23 18.12 2.52
CA ALA A 25 -34.97 17.05 1.56
C ALA A 25 -33.79 17.41 0.64
N ILE A 26 -33.73 18.64 0.14
CA ILE A 26 -32.60 19.12 -0.68
C ILE A 26 -31.30 19.10 0.14
N PHE A 27 -31.34 19.55 1.40
CA PHE A 27 -30.18 19.49 2.29
C PHE A 27 -29.72 18.06 2.55
N ALA A 28 -30.63 17.12 2.79
CA ALA A 28 -30.29 15.71 3.00
C ALA A 28 -29.59 15.10 1.78
N VAL A 29 -30.08 15.39 0.57
CA VAL A 29 -29.44 14.94 -0.68
C VAL A 29 -28.09 15.61 -0.89
N ALA A 30 -27.97 16.91 -0.57
CA ALA A 30 -26.71 17.65 -0.71
C ALA A 30 -25.60 17.10 0.21
N LEU A 31 -25.93 16.67 1.43
CA LEU A 31 -24.95 16.08 2.35
C LEU A 31 -24.38 14.75 1.86
N LEU A 32 -25.20 13.93 1.19
CA LEU A 32 -24.73 12.65 0.63
C LEU A 32 -23.70 12.83 -0.49
N ALA A 33 -23.70 13.98 -1.17
CA ALA A 33 -22.73 14.27 -2.23
C ALA A 33 -21.29 14.44 -1.72
N VAL A 34 -21.09 14.76 -0.43
CA VAL A 34 -19.77 15.00 0.17
C VAL A 34 -19.13 13.72 0.72
N ALA A 35 -19.94 12.71 1.06
CA ALA A 35 -19.48 11.43 1.63
C ALA A 35 -18.34 10.72 0.85
N PRO A 36 -18.40 10.56 -0.49
CA PRO A 36 -17.35 9.84 -1.22
C PRO A 36 -15.99 10.55 -1.17
N MET A 37 -15.96 11.89 -1.13
CA MET A 37 -14.72 12.67 -1.06
C MET A 37 -13.96 12.44 0.24
N VAL A 38 -14.67 12.40 1.37
CA VAL A 38 -14.05 12.16 2.68
C VAL A 38 -13.53 10.72 2.78
N ALA A 39 -14.28 9.75 2.26
CA ALA A 39 -13.85 8.35 2.25
C ALA A 39 -12.55 8.15 1.45
N THR A 40 -12.40 8.83 0.32
CA THR A 40 -11.17 8.76 -0.49
C THR A 40 -9.97 9.39 0.20
N GLU A 41 -10.16 10.49 0.93
CA GLU A 41 -9.04 11.14 1.64
C GLU A 41 -8.57 10.26 2.81
N VAL A 42 -9.50 9.71 3.59
CA VAL A 42 -9.17 8.77 4.68
C VAL A 42 -8.46 7.52 4.15
N GLN A 43 -8.90 6.98 3.01
CA GLN A 43 -8.23 5.85 2.38
C GLN A 43 -6.80 6.23 1.98
N ARG A 44 -6.62 7.37 1.32
CA ARG A 44 -5.30 7.86 0.90
C ARG A 44 -4.36 8.08 2.08
N GLU A 45 -4.84 8.67 3.17
CA GLU A 45 -4.06 8.87 4.40
C GLU A 45 -3.58 7.52 4.98
N ARG A 46 -4.48 6.52 5.04
CA ARG A 46 -4.11 5.17 5.49
C ARG A 46 -3.10 4.50 4.56
N GLU A 47 -3.22 4.69 3.25
CA GLU A 47 -2.27 4.18 2.26
C GLU A 47 -0.88 4.80 2.42
N LEU A 48 -0.81 6.11 2.63
CA LEU A 48 0.45 6.81 2.89
C LEU A 48 1.08 6.36 4.21
N GLU A 49 0.27 6.17 5.25
CA GLU A 49 0.74 5.63 6.53
C GLU A 49 1.20 4.17 6.40
N ALA A 50 0.52 3.34 5.60
CA ALA A 50 0.93 1.97 5.31
C ALA A 50 2.30 1.94 4.63
N ILE A 51 2.52 2.83 3.66
CA ILE A 51 3.82 2.97 2.99
C ILE A 51 4.89 3.41 4.00
N ALA A 52 4.62 4.43 4.82
CA ALA A 52 5.58 4.90 5.81
C ALA A 52 5.96 3.80 6.82
N ARG A 53 4.97 3.09 7.38
CA ARG A 53 5.18 1.99 8.32
C ARG A 53 5.89 0.80 7.66
N GLY A 54 5.51 0.46 6.44
CA GLY A 54 6.16 -0.59 5.65
C GLY A 54 7.62 -0.28 5.38
N GLU A 55 7.97 0.96 5.04
CA GLU A 55 9.37 1.39 4.86
C GLU A 55 10.16 1.35 6.18
N GLU A 56 9.55 1.70 7.32
CA GLU A 56 10.19 1.50 8.63
C GLU A 56 10.48 0.02 8.91
N VAL A 57 9.57 -0.89 8.55
CA VAL A 57 9.82 -2.34 8.65
C VAL A 57 10.96 -2.77 7.72
N ALA A 58 10.98 -2.31 6.47
CA ALA A 58 12.06 -2.61 5.53
C ALA A 58 13.43 -2.14 6.04
N GLU A 59 13.47 -0.96 6.66
CA GLU A 59 14.67 -0.41 7.28
C GLU A 59 15.09 -1.19 8.55
N ALA A 60 14.14 -1.64 9.36
CA ALA A 60 14.43 -2.52 10.50
C ALA A 60 15.02 -3.86 10.03
N ILE A 61 14.45 -4.48 8.98
CA ILE A 61 15.02 -5.68 8.35
C ILE A 61 16.44 -5.38 7.86
N ARG A 62 16.67 -4.21 7.24
CA ARG A 62 18.00 -3.80 6.76
C ARG A 62 19.03 -3.86 7.90
N GLN A 63 18.72 -3.19 9.00
CA GLN A 63 19.60 -3.13 10.18
C GLN A 63 19.82 -4.51 10.81
N TYR A 64 18.78 -5.34 10.88
CA TYR A 64 18.87 -6.70 11.42
C TYR A 64 19.86 -7.56 10.61
N VAL A 65 19.69 -7.56 9.30
CA VAL A 65 20.52 -8.35 8.39
C VAL A 65 21.96 -7.85 8.39
N GLU A 66 22.18 -6.54 8.39
CA GLU A 66 23.52 -5.95 8.47
C GLU A 66 24.23 -6.28 9.79
N PHE A 67 23.50 -6.24 10.91
CA PHE A 67 24.04 -6.60 12.22
C PHE A 67 24.57 -8.04 12.26
N TYR A 68 23.82 -8.99 11.69
CA TYR A 68 24.24 -10.37 11.55
C TYR A 68 25.10 -10.65 10.29
N ARG A 69 25.61 -9.60 9.62
CA ARG A 69 26.47 -9.70 8.41
C ARG A 69 25.87 -10.57 7.30
N GLY A 70 24.54 -10.54 7.17
CA GLY A 70 23.78 -11.32 6.21
C GLY A 70 23.58 -12.79 6.59
N ALA A 71 24.05 -13.26 7.75
CA ALA A 71 23.93 -14.67 8.13
C ALA A 71 22.52 -15.08 8.57
N LYS A 72 21.72 -14.12 9.09
CA LYS A 72 20.41 -14.37 9.67
C LYS A 72 19.36 -13.40 9.12
N LEU A 73 18.20 -13.94 8.76
CA LEU A 73 16.97 -13.18 8.50
C LEU A 73 16.05 -13.26 9.73
N PRO A 74 15.25 -12.23 10.00
CA PRO A 74 14.23 -12.29 11.04
C PRO A 74 13.23 -13.42 10.73
N GLN A 75 12.77 -14.12 11.77
CA GLN A 75 11.80 -15.22 11.67
C GLN A 75 10.37 -14.77 11.97
N SER A 76 10.23 -13.67 12.71
CA SER A 76 8.96 -13.06 13.09
C SER A 76 9.08 -11.53 13.14
N MET A 77 7.93 -10.84 13.19
CA MET A 77 7.89 -9.41 13.45
C MET A 77 8.44 -9.06 14.84
N ASP A 78 8.26 -9.95 15.82
CA ASP A 78 8.73 -9.76 17.19
C ASP A 78 10.26 -9.68 17.27
N ASP A 79 10.99 -10.40 16.42
CA ASP A 79 12.46 -10.28 16.32
C ASP A 79 12.90 -8.83 16.00
N LEU A 80 12.10 -8.09 15.24
CA LEU A 80 12.37 -6.70 14.89
C LEU A 80 11.96 -5.73 16.01
N LEU A 81 10.93 -6.09 16.79
CA LEU A 81 10.44 -5.31 17.93
C LEU A 81 11.34 -5.44 19.17
N GLU A 82 11.85 -6.64 19.45
CA GLU A 82 12.83 -6.89 20.52
C GLU A 82 14.11 -6.07 20.30
N GLY A 83 14.48 -5.90 19.04
CA GLY A 83 15.61 -5.10 18.61
C GLY A 83 16.91 -5.90 18.53
N LEU A 84 18.05 -5.20 18.50
CA LEU A 84 19.36 -5.80 18.35
C LEU A 84 20.16 -5.76 19.65
N PRO A 85 20.89 -6.82 20.00
CA PRO A 85 21.74 -6.81 21.19
C PRO A 85 22.91 -5.84 21.01
N GLU A 86 23.05 -4.89 21.93
CA GLU A 86 24.13 -3.91 21.98
C GLU A 86 24.79 -3.97 23.37
N GLY A 87 25.65 -4.97 23.55
CA GLY A 87 26.26 -5.28 24.84
C GLY A 87 25.25 -5.85 25.83
N THR A 88 24.92 -5.09 26.88
CA THR A 88 23.96 -5.49 27.93
C THR A 88 22.55 -4.96 27.69
N LYS A 89 22.34 -4.13 26.67
CA LYS A 89 21.04 -3.54 26.32
C LYS A 89 20.61 -3.98 24.92
N THR A 90 19.32 -3.89 24.64
CA THR A 90 18.79 -4.04 23.28
C THR A 90 18.53 -2.66 22.67
N ARG A 91 18.97 -2.46 21.44
CA ARG A 91 18.67 -1.27 20.63
C ARG A 91 17.42 -1.56 19.81
N GLN A 92 16.35 -0.82 20.06
CA GLN A 92 15.13 -0.89 19.28
C GLN A 92 15.38 -0.43 17.84
N ILE A 93 15.00 -1.26 16.87
CA ILE A 93 15.13 -0.96 15.43
C ILE A 93 13.78 -0.69 14.75
N LEU A 94 12.68 -1.18 15.33
CA LEU A 94 11.33 -1.01 14.80
C LEU A 94 10.42 -0.34 15.83
N ARG A 95 9.64 0.64 15.39
CA ARG A 95 8.59 1.23 16.22
C ARG A 95 7.42 0.25 16.35
N PRO A 96 6.81 0.08 17.54
CA PRO A 96 5.66 -0.80 17.72
C PRO A 96 4.47 -0.48 16.79
N SER A 97 4.29 0.79 16.44
CA SER A 97 3.26 1.22 15.48
C SER A 97 3.53 0.73 14.06
N ALA A 98 4.80 0.63 13.64
CA ALA A 98 5.17 0.19 12.30
C ALA A 98 4.99 -1.32 12.09
N ALA A 99 5.01 -2.11 13.18
CA ALA A 99 4.67 -3.53 13.14
C ALA A 99 3.19 -3.82 12.83
N ILE A 100 2.34 -2.79 12.80
CA ILE A 100 0.90 -2.92 12.55
C ILE A 100 0.57 -2.35 11.16
N ASP A 101 0.02 -3.18 10.28
CA ASP A 101 -0.52 -2.79 8.97
C ASP A 101 -1.86 -2.04 9.12
N PRO A 102 -1.96 -0.75 8.76
CA PRO A 102 -3.19 0.02 8.89
C PRO A 102 -4.27 -0.35 7.86
N LEU A 103 -3.95 -1.13 6.82
CA LEU A 103 -4.88 -1.59 5.79
C LEU A 103 -5.47 -2.97 6.10
N SER A 104 -4.74 -3.81 6.83
CA SER A 104 -5.19 -5.13 7.24
C SER A 104 -6.22 -5.04 8.37
N LYS A 105 -7.28 -5.86 8.30
CA LYS A 105 -8.30 -5.95 9.37
C LYS A 105 -7.73 -6.45 10.69
N ASP A 106 -6.77 -7.38 10.61
CA ASP A 106 -6.12 -7.99 11.77
C ASP A 106 -4.83 -7.24 12.17
N GLY A 107 -4.48 -6.17 11.45
CA GLY A 107 -3.28 -5.36 11.70
C GLY A 107 -1.95 -6.09 11.42
N LYS A 108 -1.97 -7.33 10.96
CA LYS A 108 -0.75 -8.11 10.68
C LYS A 108 -0.24 -7.86 9.27
N TRP A 109 1.06 -7.66 9.15
CA TRP A 109 1.76 -7.73 7.87
C TRP A 109 1.85 -9.18 7.38
N ARG A 110 1.86 -9.36 6.05
CA ARG A 110 2.27 -10.63 5.43
C ARG A 110 3.79 -10.63 5.28
N LEU A 111 4.42 -11.71 5.72
CA LEU A 111 5.87 -11.88 5.63
C LEU A 111 6.24 -12.43 4.25
N ILE A 112 7.26 -11.85 3.63
CA ILE A 112 7.74 -12.21 2.29
C ILE A 112 9.08 -12.94 2.42
N PRO A 113 9.13 -14.24 2.10
CA PRO A 113 10.38 -15.00 2.17
C PRO A 113 11.41 -14.48 1.16
N ALA A 114 12.68 -14.79 1.41
CA ALA A 114 13.77 -14.43 0.50
C ALA A 114 13.89 -15.42 -0.67
N ASP A 115 12.78 -15.65 -1.38
CA ASP A 115 12.69 -16.56 -2.52
C ASP A 115 12.41 -15.83 -3.83
N GLY A 116 12.79 -16.46 -4.95
CA GLY A 116 12.55 -15.89 -6.26
C GLY A 116 11.06 -15.77 -6.59
N LYS A 117 10.22 -16.73 -6.17
CA LYS A 117 8.81 -16.77 -6.55
C LYS A 117 8.00 -15.61 -5.98
N SER A 118 8.20 -15.26 -4.70
CA SER A 118 7.44 -14.16 -4.09
C SER A 118 7.93 -12.77 -4.53
N LEU A 119 9.23 -12.62 -4.77
CA LEU A 119 9.86 -11.33 -5.05
C LEU A 119 10.05 -11.03 -6.54
N ALA A 120 10.06 -12.02 -7.44
CA ALA A 120 10.23 -11.82 -8.87
C ALA A 120 9.17 -10.87 -9.47
N PRO A 121 7.85 -11.03 -9.21
CA PRO A 121 6.84 -10.14 -9.77
C PRO A 121 7.05 -8.68 -9.34
N PHE A 122 7.44 -8.47 -8.08
CA PHE A 122 7.75 -7.15 -7.56
C PHE A 122 9.05 -6.57 -8.15
N ALA A 123 10.11 -7.39 -8.26
CA ALA A 123 11.34 -6.97 -8.90
C ALA A 123 11.09 -6.52 -10.35
N LYS A 124 10.25 -7.23 -11.11
CA LYS A 124 9.83 -6.80 -12.47
C LYS A 124 9.14 -5.43 -12.45
N SER A 125 8.22 -5.20 -11.52
CA SER A 125 7.56 -3.89 -11.43
C SER A 125 8.54 -2.77 -11.08
N VAL A 126 9.49 -3.03 -10.17
CA VAL A 126 10.55 -2.07 -9.81
C VAL A 126 11.46 -1.79 -11.03
N GLN A 127 11.83 -2.83 -11.77
CA GLN A 127 12.63 -2.71 -12.99
C GLN A 127 11.90 -1.87 -14.05
N ALA A 128 10.64 -2.17 -14.31
CA ALA A 128 9.81 -1.44 -15.28
C ALA A 128 9.62 0.04 -14.86
N TYR A 129 9.39 0.29 -13.57
CA TYR A 129 9.24 1.62 -13.01
C TYR A 129 10.54 2.46 -13.14
N ASN A 130 11.70 1.82 -13.01
CA ASN A 130 13.01 2.46 -13.12
C ASN A 130 13.60 2.44 -14.54
N GLY A 131 12.76 2.28 -15.57
CA GLY A 131 13.21 2.37 -16.98
C GLY A 131 14.04 1.17 -17.44
N GLY A 132 13.82 -0.01 -16.86
CA GLY A 132 14.47 -1.27 -17.26
C GLY A 132 15.65 -1.69 -16.37
N LEU A 133 16.03 -0.88 -15.39
CA LEU A 133 17.14 -1.17 -14.48
C LEU A 133 16.64 -1.57 -13.10
N LEU A 134 17.14 -2.71 -12.60
CA LEU A 134 16.97 -3.07 -11.19
C LEU A 134 17.99 -2.31 -10.35
N PRO A 135 17.56 -1.57 -9.32
CA PRO A 135 18.48 -0.93 -8.40
C PRO A 135 19.34 -1.96 -7.67
N SER A 136 20.56 -1.56 -7.30
CA SER A 136 21.42 -2.38 -6.47
C SER A 136 20.85 -2.58 -5.06
N SER A 137 21.35 -3.59 -4.35
CA SER A 137 21.08 -3.73 -2.93
C SER A 137 21.77 -2.62 -2.12
N PRO A 138 21.25 -2.24 -0.94
CA PRO A 138 21.83 -1.17 -0.12
C PRO A 138 23.24 -1.51 0.41
N SER A 139 23.55 -2.79 0.59
CA SER A 139 24.87 -3.27 1.03
C SER A 139 25.15 -4.68 0.50
N GLN A 140 26.44 -5.04 0.44
CA GLN A 140 26.91 -6.31 -0.14
C GLN A 140 26.34 -7.56 0.56
N VAL A 141 25.95 -7.43 1.82
CA VAL A 141 25.37 -8.56 2.59
C VAL A 141 24.07 -9.06 1.97
N PHE A 142 23.37 -8.21 1.21
CA PHE A 142 22.10 -8.52 0.57
C PHE A 142 22.25 -9.21 -0.79
N ASP A 143 23.43 -9.17 -1.40
CA ASP A 143 23.66 -9.67 -2.76
C ASP A 143 23.34 -11.16 -2.89
N ARG A 144 23.55 -11.93 -1.81
CA ARG A 144 23.22 -13.36 -1.77
C ARG A 144 21.75 -13.65 -2.05
N TRP A 145 20.84 -12.79 -1.62
CA TRP A 145 19.39 -12.96 -1.85
C TRP A 145 18.96 -12.26 -3.14
N ALA A 146 19.58 -11.13 -3.49
CA ALA A 146 19.30 -10.44 -4.74
C ALA A 146 19.59 -11.32 -5.97
N VAL A 147 20.69 -12.08 -5.98
CA VAL A 147 21.05 -12.99 -7.08
C VAL A 147 20.00 -14.08 -7.30
N VAL A 148 19.45 -14.65 -6.23
CA VAL A 148 18.39 -15.67 -6.32
C VAL A 148 17.17 -15.13 -7.04
N ILE A 149 16.78 -13.89 -6.72
CA ILE A 149 15.63 -13.22 -7.32
C ILE A 149 15.91 -12.90 -8.80
N VAL A 150 17.07 -12.31 -9.11
CA VAL A 150 17.43 -11.96 -10.49
C VAL A 150 17.49 -13.21 -11.39
N ASN A 151 17.97 -14.35 -10.90
CA ASN A 151 17.98 -15.58 -11.66
C ASN A 151 16.55 -16.09 -11.97
N SER A 152 15.61 -15.93 -11.03
CA SER A 152 14.21 -16.31 -11.25
C SER A 152 13.51 -15.45 -12.31
N LEU A 153 13.87 -14.17 -12.46
CA LEU A 153 13.32 -13.29 -13.50
C LEU A 153 13.57 -13.81 -14.93
N ASN A 154 14.71 -14.46 -15.13
CA ASN A 154 15.11 -15.01 -16.43
C ASN A 154 14.46 -16.37 -16.73
N THR A 155 13.76 -16.96 -15.76
CA THR A 155 13.19 -18.33 -15.85
C THR A 155 11.68 -18.30 -16.13
N GLU A 156 11.09 -17.15 -16.44
CA GLU A 156 9.66 -17.03 -16.68
C GLU A 156 9.30 -17.17 -18.17
N THR A 157 8.51 -18.19 -18.48
CA THR A 157 7.85 -18.46 -19.76
C THR A 157 6.77 -17.41 -20.08
N GLU A 158 6.50 -17.17 -21.37
CA GLU A 158 5.52 -16.18 -21.86
C GLU A 158 4.09 -16.31 -21.27
N GLU A 159 3.72 -17.46 -20.71
CA GLU A 159 2.43 -17.68 -20.04
C GLU A 159 2.24 -16.86 -18.75
N ASP A 160 3.33 -16.55 -18.01
CA ASP A 160 3.26 -15.82 -16.73
C ASP A 160 3.02 -14.31 -16.91
N LYS A 161 3.11 -13.78 -18.13
CA LYS A 161 2.86 -12.35 -18.42
C LYS A 161 1.37 -11.97 -18.33
N THR A 162 0.48 -12.95 -18.39
CA THR A 162 -0.99 -12.75 -18.48
C THR A 162 -1.76 -13.38 -17.33
N ALA A 163 -1.10 -14.14 -16.44
CA ALA A 163 -1.76 -14.71 -15.29
C ALA A 163 -2.12 -13.60 -14.30
N PRO A 164 -3.39 -13.46 -13.87
CA PRO A 164 -3.67 -12.72 -12.65
C PRO A 164 -2.83 -13.34 -11.55
N ILE A 165 -2.06 -12.51 -10.81
CA ILE A 165 -1.32 -12.92 -9.63
C ILE A 165 -2.27 -13.77 -8.79
N SER A 166 -2.01 -15.06 -8.74
CA SER A 166 -3.03 -16.06 -8.45
C SER A 166 -3.56 -15.92 -7.02
N GLU A 167 -4.83 -16.28 -6.83
CA GLU A 167 -5.63 -16.04 -5.61
C GLU A 167 -5.14 -16.83 -4.37
N ASP A 168 -4.13 -17.68 -4.55
CA ASP A 168 -3.50 -18.62 -3.62
C ASP A 168 -2.18 -18.08 -3.02
N ILE A 169 -2.08 -16.76 -2.78
CA ILE A 169 -1.02 -16.20 -1.93
C ILE A 169 -1.23 -16.73 -0.50
N GLU A 170 -0.41 -17.69 -0.09
CA GLU A 170 -0.37 -18.18 1.28
C GLU A 170 0.01 -17.03 2.23
N ILE A 171 -0.90 -16.68 3.13
CA ILE A 171 -0.68 -15.60 4.10
C ILE A 171 0.18 -16.16 5.23
N GLN A 172 1.50 -16.07 5.05
CA GLN A 172 2.45 -16.41 6.10
C GLN A 172 2.66 -15.20 7.00
N THR A 173 2.23 -15.29 8.25
CA THR A 173 2.41 -14.22 9.25
C THR A 173 3.49 -14.52 10.28
N GLU A 174 3.90 -15.78 10.41
CA GLU A 174 4.77 -16.26 11.49
C GLU A 174 5.66 -17.43 11.01
N ASN A 175 6.82 -17.64 11.66
CA ASN A 175 7.70 -18.82 11.52
C ASN A 175 8.38 -19.05 10.16
N THR A 176 8.60 -18.02 9.35
CA THR A 176 9.39 -18.13 8.11
C THR A 176 10.42 -17.01 8.01
N PRO A 177 11.70 -17.30 7.68
CA PRO A 177 12.69 -16.28 7.42
C PRO A 177 12.22 -15.33 6.31
N PHE A 178 12.13 -14.04 6.59
CA PHE A 178 11.61 -13.06 5.65
C PHE A 178 12.59 -11.93 5.36
N ILE A 179 12.47 -11.35 4.17
CA ILE A 179 13.26 -10.20 3.71
C ILE A 179 12.36 -9.06 3.21
N GLY A 180 11.07 -9.12 3.50
CA GLY A 180 10.15 -8.04 3.24
C GLY A 180 8.81 -8.31 3.87
N VAL A 181 7.97 -7.27 3.84
CA VAL A 181 6.58 -7.36 4.27
C VAL A 181 5.66 -6.77 3.23
N ALA A 182 4.42 -7.19 3.23
CA ALA A 182 3.40 -6.64 2.34
C ALA A 182 2.04 -6.64 3.03
N SER A 183 1.12 -5.80 2.56
CA SER A 183 -0.23 -5.78 3.15
C SER A 183 -0.99 -7.06 2.84
N GLN A 184 -1.89 -7.44 3.74
CA GLN A 184 -2.86 -8.52 3.49
C GLN A 184 -4.07 -8.06 2.68
N ASP A 185 -4.32 -6.75 2.65
CA ASP A 185 -5.46 -6.21 1.91
C ASP A 185 -5.25 -6.38 0.40
N ARG A 186 -6.28 -6.86 -0.29
CA ARG A 186 -6.28 -7.05 -1.75
C ARG A 186 -6.97 -5.90 -2.48
N GLY A 187 -7.35 -4.86 -1.75
CA GLY A 187 -8.01 -3.66 -2.26
C GLY A 187 -7.19 -2.92 -3.32
N LYS A 188 -7.91 -2.19 -4.17
CA LYS A 188 -7.30 -1.24 -5.10
C LYS A 188 -6.84 -0.01 -4.33
N SER A 189 -5.65 0.46 -4.67
CA SER A 189 -5.06 1.65 -4.06
C SER A 189 -5.33 2.92 -4.85
N ILE A 190 -5.41 4.05 -4.15
CA ILE A 190 -5.42 5.40 -4.72
C ILE A 190 -3.99 5.85 -5.02
N VAL A 191 -3.05 5.50 -4.14
CA VAL A 191 -1.61 5.75 -4.32
C VAL A 191 -0.97 4.62 -5.12
N ALA A 192 0.08 4.92 -5.89
CA ALA A 192 0.89 3.89 -6.54
C ALA A 192 2.23 3.74 -5.82
N TYR A 193 2.67 2.50 -5.63
CA TYR A 193 3.98 2.14 -5.07
C TYR A 193 4.76 1.34 -6.11
N TYR A 194 5.84 1.91 -6.67
CA TYR A 194 6.53 1.39 -7.86
C TYR A 194 5.59 1.10 -9.05
N GLY A 195 4.55 1.92 -9.22
CA GLY A 195 3.52 1.74 -10.26
C GLY A 195 2.47 0.66 -9.94
N LEU A 196 2.51 0.05 -8.76
CA LEU A 196 1.54 -0.94 -8.32
C LEU A 196 0.35 -0.25 -7.64
N GLU A 197 -0.86 -0.52 -8.13
CA GLU A 197 -2.12 0.06 -7.63
C GLU A 197 -2.92 -0.93 -6.76
N ASN A 198 -2.28 -1.91 -6.14
CA ASN A 198 -2.95 -2.86 -5.25
C ASN A 198 -2.11 -3.10 -4.00
N HIS A 199 -2.73 -2.99 -2.81
CA HIS A 199 -2.05 -3.05 -1.52
C HIS A 199 -1.29 -4.37 -1.31
N SER A 200 -1.85 -5.49 -1.78
CA SER A 200 -1.20 -6.79 -1.69
C SER A 200 0.05 -6.93 -2.55
N LYS A 201 0.23 -6.07 -3.56
CA LYS A 201 1.43 -6.09 -4.41
C LYS A 201 2.54 -5.22 -3.84
N TRP A 202 2.26 -4.38 -2.86
CA TRP A 202 3.26 -3.52 -2.23
C TRP A 202 4.17 -4.35 -1.34
N ILE A 203 5.39 -4.59 -1.81
CA ILE A 203 6.42 -5.29 -1.04
C ILE A 203 7.42 -4.27 -0.51
N PHE A 204 7.46 -4.15 0.81
CA PHE A 204 8.43 -3.35 1.52
C PHE A 204 9.63 -4.23 1.87
N THR A 205 10.70 -4.09 1.11
CA THR A 205 11.95 -4.84 1.28
C THR A 205 13.15 -3.89 1.27
N PRO A 206 14.24 -4.19 1.99
CA PRO A 206 15.51 -3.47 1.85
C PRO A 206 16.19 -3.74 0.51
N LEU A 207 15.78 -4.77 -0.25
CA LEU A 207 16.33 -5.05 -1.57
C LEU A 207 15.92 -3.96 -2.59
N PHE A 208 16.75 -3.78 -3.62
CA PHE A 208 16.46 -2.86 -4.73
C PHE A 208 16.31 -1.38 -4.31
N ARG A 209 17.09 -0.93 -3.32
CA ARG A 209 17.07 0.43 -2.76
C ARG A 209 18.37 1.23 -2.95
N GLY A 210 19.32 0.72 -3.73
CA GLY A 210 20.64 1.30 -3.92
C GLY A 210 20.65 2.66 -4.64
N THR A 211 21.84 3.26 -4.73
CA THR A 211 22.05 4.65 -5.16
C THR A 211 21.33 5.00 -6.47
N GLY A 212 20.51 6.06 -6.43
CA GLY A 212 19.79 6.61 -7.60
C GLY A 212 18.26 6.47 -7.56
N VAL A 213 17.69 5.85 -6.52
CA VAL A 213 16.23 5.65 -6.39
C VAL A 213 15.65 6.58 -5.33
N SER A 214 14.73 7.47 -5.73
CA SER A 214 13.79 8.11 -4.81
C SER A 214 12.43 7.44 -4.97
N VAL A 215 11.98 6.73 -3.94
CA VAL A 215 10.58 6.30 -3.86
C VAL A 215 9.76 7.54 -3.55
N GLN A 216 9.12 8.10 -4.58
CA GLN A 216 8.13 9.16 -4.42
C GLN A 216 6.74 8.50 -4.43
N PRO A 217 6.05 8.38 -3.28
CA PRO A 217 4.67 7.89 -3.25
C PRO A 217 3.80 8.76 -4.17
N GLY A 218 3.00 8.13 -5.03
CA GLY A 218 2.06 8.85 -5.91
C GLY A 218 2.63 9.37 -7.23
N ARG A 219 3.86 8.97 -7.63
CA ARG A 219 4.32 9.19 -9.01
C ARG A 219 3.54 8.25 -9.95
N GLN A 220 2.53 8.79 -10.62
CA GLN A 220 1.87 8.07 -11.72
C GLN A 220 2.89 7.82 -12.84
N MET A 221 2.95 6.58 -13.32
CA MET A 221 3.75 6.21 -14.49
C MET A 221 3.21 7.02 -15.67
N GLY A 222 3.93 8.06 -16.08
CA GLY A 222 3.52 8.89 -17.20
C GLY A 222 3.45 8.05 -18.47
N ASN A 223 2.23 7.74 -18.92
CA ASN A 223 1.81 7.37 -20.29
C ASN A 223 2.73 6.48 -21.16
N ALA A 224 3.66 5.71 -20.60
CA ALA A 224 4.50 4.79 -21.39
C ALA A 224 3.72 3.54 -21.84
N ALA A 225 2.60 3.21 -21.18
CA ALA A 225 1.72 2.14 -21.62
C ALA A 225 0.91 2.52 -22.89
N ASN A 226 0.72 3.82 -23.16
CA ASN A 226 -0.09 4.30 -24.29
C ASN A 226 0.71 4.51 -25.59
N SER A 227 2.05 4.50 -25.54
CA SER A 227 2.89 4.55 -26.74
C SER A 227 3.08 3.17 -27.39
N ALA A 228 2.98 2.08 -26.63
CA ALA A 228 3.08 0.72 -27.17
C ALA A 228 1.85 0.32 -28.01
N TRP A 229 0.67 0.87 -27.73
CA TRP A 229 -0.57 0.58 -28.46
C TRP A 229 -0.76 1.42 -29.73
N ASN A 230 -0.08 2.56 -29.84
CA ASN A 230 -0.20 3.46 -31.00
C ASN A 230 0.85 3.22 -32.09
N ALA A 231 1.76 2.26 -31.91
CA ALA A 231 2.77 1.88 -32.91
C ALA A 231 2.35 0.69 -33.79
N VAL A 232 1.12 0.16 -33.62
CA VAL A 232 0.57 -0.98 -34.40
C VAL A 232 -0.69 -0.56 -35.18
N LYS A 233 -0.73 0.67 -35.70
CA LYS A 233 -1.75 1.10 -36.67
C LYS A 233 -1.13 1.75 -37.89
#